data_AF-Q0WLP1-F1
#
_entry.id   AF-Q0WLP1-F1
#
_cell.length_a   1.000
_cell.length_b   1.000
_cell.length_c   1.000
_cell.angle_alpha   90.00
_cell.angle_beta   90.00
_cell.angle_gamma   90.00
#
_symmetry.space_group_name_H-M   'P 1'
#
loop_
_entity.id
_entity.type
_entity.pdbx_description
1 polymer ?
#
loop_
_entity_poly.entity_id
_entity_poly.type
_entity_poly.pdbx_seq_one_letter_code
_entity_poly.pdbx_strand_id
1 'polypeptide(L)'
;PIEPESQTQLLDSTMSAEGVLLAGVPGAGGFDAIFAITLGDSGTKLTQAWSSHNVLALLVREDPHGVCLESGDPRTTCITSGVSSIHLE
;
A
#
# COMPACT_ATOMS: atom_id res chain seq x y z
N PRO A 1 -2.09 24.47 -9.44
CA PRO A 1 -1.67 23.06 -9.67
C PRO A 1 -2.91 22.16 -9.74
N ILE A 2 -2.84 20.98 -10.39
CA ILE A 2 -3.95 20.01 -10.33
C ILE A 2 -4.05 19.39 -8.93
N GLU A 3 -2.93 19.32 -8.23
CA GLU A 3 -2.85 18.87 -6.84
C GLU A 3 -3.23 19.99 -5.85
N PRO A 4 -4.13 19.72 -4.88
CA PRO A 4 -4.43 20.63 -3.79
C PRO A 4 -3.27 20.77 -2.79
N GLU A 5 -3.14 21.95 -2.19
CA GLU A 5 -2.01 22.29 -1.30
C GLU A 5 -1.85 21.33 -0.10
N SER A 6 -2.96 20.88 0.50
CA SER A 6 -2.94 19.93 1.61
C SER A 6 -2.34 18.58 1.23
N GLN A 7 -2.49 18.17 -0.03
CA GLN A 7 -1.92 16.93 -0.54
C GLN A 7 -0.43 17.09 -0.80
N THR A 8 0.00 18.25 -1.28
CA THR A 8 1.42 18.58 -1.45
C THR A 8 2.14 18.57 -0.11
N GLN A 9 1.55 19.16 0.93
CA GLN A 9 2.10 19.13 2.28
C GLN A 9 2.21 17.70 2.85
N LEU A 10 1.21 16.85 2.60
CA LEU A 10 1.25 15.44 2.99
C LEU A 10 2.34 14.67 2.24
N LEU A 11 2.51 14.93 0.94
CA LEU A 11 3.54 14.31 0.11
C LEU A 11 4.95 14.78 0.47
N ASP A 12 5.15 16.05 0.77
CA ASP A 12 6.42 16.59 1.25
C ASP A 12 6.84 15.93 2.59
N SER A 13 5.87 15.78 3.50
CA SER A 13 6.08 15.08 4.77
C SER A 13 6.38 13.59 4.56
N THR A 14 5.69 12.95 3.62
CA THR A 14 5.92 11.55 3.24
C THR A 14 7.31 11.37 2.63
N MET A 15 7.71 12.23 1.70
CA MET A 15 9.01 12.18 1.02
C MET A 15 10.18 12.40 2.00
N SER A 16 9.94 13.15 3.07
CA SER A 16 10.93 13.40 4.14
C SER A 16 11.07 12.23 5.12
N ALA A 17 10.18 11.23 5.07
CA ALA A 17 10.21 10.09 5.99
C ALA A 17 11.34 9.12 5.64
N GLU A 18 11.99 8.58 6.67
CA GLU A 18 13.07 7.61 6.52
C GLU A 18 12.61 6.37 5.75
N GLY A 19 13.41 5.95 4.77
CA GLY A 19 13.13 4.76 3.95
C GLY A 19 12.17 5.01 2.79
N VAL A 20 11.67 6.24 2.60
CA VAL A 20 10.89 6.62 1.41
C VAL A 20 11.83 6.95 0.26
N LEU A 21 11.65 6.27 -0.87
CA LEU A 21 12.39 6.52 -2.10
C LEU A 21 11.69 7.56 -2.97
N LEU A 22 10.36 7.45 -3.09
CA LEU A 22 9.50 8.27 -3.93
C LEU A 22 8.14 8.42 -3.26
N ALA A 23 7.50 9.58 -3.40
CA ALA A 23 6.10 9.81 -3.07
C ALA A 23 5.45 10.70 -4.12
N GLY A 24 4.16 10.52 -4.39
CA GLY A 24 3.48 11.33 -5.40
C GLY A 24 1.99 11.08 -5.52
N VAL A 25 1.35 11.89 -6.38
CA VAL A 25 -0.03 11.68 -6.83
C VAL A 25 0.00 10.85 -8.13
N PRO A 26 -0.72 9.73 -8.22
CA PRO A 26 -0.76 8.92 -9.43
C PRO A 26 -1.62 9.55 -10.53
N GLY A 27 -1.33 9.19 -11.78
CA GLY A 27 -2.17 9.50 -12.94
C GLY A 27 -2.32 11.00 -13.23
N ALA A 28 -3.55 11.47 -13.39
CA ALA A 28 -3.85 12.85 -13.76
C ALA A 28 -3.61 13.86 -12.61
N GLY A 29 -3.53 13.40 -11.36
CA GLY A 29 -3.46 14.25 -10.18
C GLY A 29 -4.80 14.39 -9.44
N GLY A 30 -4.85 15.30 -8.47
CA GLY A 30 -6.04 15.57 -7.63
C GLY A 30 -6.05 14.74 -6.34
N PHE A 31 -7.19 14.71 -5.64
CA PHE A 31 -7.29 14.26 -4.23
C PHE A 31 -7.58 12.78 -3.99
N ASP A 32 -7.64 11.97 -5.06
CA ASP A 32 -8.16 10.61 -4.98
C ASP A 32 -7.19 9.61 -4.34
N ALA A 33 -5.90 9.72 -4.69
CA ALA A 33 -4.89 8.79 -4.21
C ALA A 33 -3.51 9.45 -4.09
N ILE A 34 -2.68 8.85 -3.25
CA ILE A 34 -1.24 9.09 -3.18
C ILE A 34 -0.52 7.74 -3.13
N PHE A 35 0.75 7.73 -3.53
CA PHE A 35 1.60 6.56 -3.38
C PHE A 35 2.94 6.92 -2.74
N ALA A 36 3.56 5.94 -2.10
CA ALA A 36 4.94 6.00 -1.66
C ALA A 36 5.64 4.67 -1.95
N ILE A 37 6.85 4.74 -2.48
CA ILE A 37 7.74 3.59 -2.65
C ILE A 37 8.72 3.62 -1.49
N THR A 38 8.76 2.54 -0.70
CA THR A 38 9.61 2.44 0.49
C THR A 38 10.62 1.30 0.38
N LEU A 39 11.74 1.46 1.05
CA LEU A 39 12.75 0.42 1.21
C LEU A 39 12.47 -0.38 2.50
N GLY A 40 12.49 -1.71 2.38
CA GLY A 40 12.26 -2.62 3.51
C GLY A 40 10.85 -2.49 4.10
N ASP A 41 10.75 -2.55 5.43
CA ASP A 41 9.47 -2.54 6.17
C ASP A 41 9.06 -1.14 6.67
N SER A 42 9.58 -0.09 6.04
CA SER A 42 9.37 1.31 6.43
C SER A 42 7.92 1.80 6.23
N GLY A 43 7.08 1.03 5.52
CA GLY A 43 5.67 1.37 5.23
C GLY A 43 4.73 1.41 6.44
N THR A 44 5.07 0.76 7.55
CA THR A 44 4.24 0.73 8.77
C THR A 44 4.10 2.11 9.43
N LYS A 45 5.19 2.86 9.52
CA LYS A 45 5.21 4.24 10.05
C LYS A 45 4.39 5.19 9.16
N LEU A 46 4.52 5.04 7.84
CA LEU A 46 3.75 5.83 6.88
C LEU A 46 2.25 5.55 6.99
N THR A 47 1.87 4.29 7.17
CA THR A 47 0.45 3.91 7.33
C THR A 47 -0.18 4.65 8.50
N GLN A 48 0.54 4.77 9.63
CA GLN A 48 0.05 5.53 10.79
C GLN A 48 -0.02 7.04 10.50
N ALA A 49 1.02 7.61 9.87
CA ALA A 49 1.03 9.02 9.51
C ALA A 49 -0.14 9.37 8.58
N TRP A 50 -0.34 8.60 7.51
CA TRP A 50 -1.43 8.76 6.55
C TRP A 50 -2.81 8.62 7.19
N SER A 51 -2.98 7.69 8.13
CA SER A 51 -4.27 7.51 8.83
C SER A 51 -4.70 8.77 9.59
N SER A 52 -3.74 9.56 10.09
CA SER A 52 -4.00 10.84 10.79
C SER A 52 -4.42 11.96 9.83
N HIS A 53 -4.27 11.75 8.53
CA HIS A 53 -4.71 12.63 7.45
C HIS A 53 -5.89 12.04 6.66
N ASN A 54 -6.64 11.10 7.25
CA ASN A 54 -7.77 10.42 6.61
C ASN A 54 -7.40 9.68 5.31
N VAL A 55 -6.14 9.27 5.16
CA VAL A 55 -5.67 8.46 4.04
C VAL A 55 -5.54 7.01 4.48
N LEU A 56 -6.27 6.11 3.81
CA LEU A 56 -6.17 4.67 4.04
C LEU A 56 -5.02 4.10 3.20
N ALA A 57 -3.99 3.58 3.87
CA ALA A 57 -2.90 2.91 3.18
C ALA A 57 -3.31 1.51 2.70
N LEU A 58 -3.17 1.24 1.41
CA LEU A 58 -3.20 -0.10 0.84
C LEU A 58 -1.76 -0.55 0.66
N LEU A 59 -1.26 -1.39 1.57
CA LEU A 59 0.11 -1.89 1.49
C LEU A 59 0.18 -2.97 0.40
N VAL A 60 0.62 -2.55 -0.79
CA VAL A 60 0.87 -3.43 -1.93
C VAL A 60 2.36 -3.60 -2.13
N ARG A 61 2.75 -4.82 -2.48
CA ARG A 61 4.06 -5.10 -3.06
C ARG A 61 3.94 -5.06 -4.57
N GLU A 62 5.04 -4.75 -5.24
CA GLU A 62 5.11 -4.90 -6.70
C GLU A 62 4.79 -6.37 -7.05
N ASP A 63 3.91 -6.53 -8.04
CA ASP A 63 3.60 -7.81 -8.65
C ASP A 63 3.92 -7.69 -10.14
N PRO A 64 4.91 -8.44 -10.66
CA PRO A 64 5.28 -8.37 -12.07
C PRO A 64 4.25 -9.06 -12.96
N HIS A 65 3.27 -9.78 -12.40
CA HIS A 65 2.22 -10.44 -13.15
C HIS A 65 1.03 -9.50 -13.37
N GLY A 66 0.58 -9.41 -14.62
CA GLY A 66 -0.67 -8.72 -14.95
C GLY A 66 -1.89 -9.59 -14.67
N VAL A 67 -2.93 -9.44 -15.51
CA VAL A 67 -4.12 -10.28 -15.43
C VAL A 67 -3.77 -11.74 -15.70
N CYS A 68 -4.08 -12.62 -14.76
CA CYS A 68 -3.84 -14.06 -14.84
C CYS A 68 -5.17 -14.83 -14.72
N LEU A 69 -5.25 -16.00 -15.37
CA LEU A 69 -6.36 -16.94 -15.15
C LEU A 69 -6.07 -17.75 -13.90
N GLU A 70 -7.01 -17.76 -12.96
CA GLU A 70 -6.90 -18.57 -11.76
C GLU A 70 -7.37 -20.01 -12.04
N SER A 71 -6.64 -21.00 -11.52
CA SER A 71 -7.02 -22.42 -11.65
C SER A 71 -8.22 -22.81 -10.77
N GLY A 72 -8.66 -21.93 -9.87
CA GLY A 72 -9.72 -22.12 -8.88
C GLY A 72 -9.79 -20.91 -7.93
N ASP A 73 -10.75 -20.89 -6.98
CA ASP A 73 -10.93 -19.75 -6.07
C ASP A 73 -9.76 -19.63 -5.06
N PRO A 74 -8.94 -18.57 -5.12
CA PRO A 74 -7.74 -18.41 -4.30
C PRO A 74 -8.05 -18.34 -2.80
N ARG A 75 -9.28 -17.97 -2.42
CA ARG A 75 -9.71 -17.91 -1.02
C ARG A 75 -9.84 -19.30 -0.40
N THR A 76 -10.13 -20.32 -1.22
CA THR A 76 -10.26 -21.71 -0.75
C THR A 76 -8.91 -22.32 -0.39
N THR A 77 -7.84 -21.90 -1.07
CA THR A 77 -6.48 -22.41 -0.88
C THR A 77 -5.85 -21.94 0.44
N CYS A 78 -6.07 -20.66 0.80
CA CYS A 78 -5.45 -20.03 1.98
C CYS A 78 -6.06 -20.49 3.31
N ILE A 79 -7.37 -20.76 3.35
CA ILE A 79 -8.02 -21.30 4.54
C ILE A 79 -7.62 -22.76 4.77
N THR A 80 -7.56 -23.56 3.70
CA THR A 80 -7.22 -24.99 3.82
C THR A 80 -5.79 -25.20 4.32
N SER A 81 -4.83 -24.39 3.89
CA SER A 81 -3.44 -24.47 4.37
C SER A 81 -3.31 -24.05 5.85
N GLY A 82 -4.02 -23.01 6.29
CA GLY A 82 -4.07 -22.59 7.69
C GLY A 82 -4.78 -23.58 8.62
N VAL A 83 -5.77 -24.33 8.10
CA VAL A 83 -6.47 -25.39 8.85
C VAL A 83 -5.70 -26.71 8.84
N SER A 84 -4.82 -26.97 7.86
CA SER A 84 -3.99 -28.17 7.83
C SER A 84 -2.79 -28.11 8.79
N SER A 85 -2.41 -26.91 9.24
CA SER A 85 -1.27 -26.67 10.14
C SER A 85 -1.64 -26.70 11.63
N ILE A 86 -2.92 -26.75 11.98
CA ILE A 86 -3.38 -27.02 13.34
C ILE A 86 -3.30 -28.52 13.63
N HIS A 87 -2.21 -28.96 14.24
CA HIS A 87 -2.16 -30.24 14.93
C HIS A 87 -2.97 -30.12 16.23
N LEU A 88 -4.05 -30.91 16.32
CA LEU A 88 -4.82 -31.06 17.54
C LEU A 88 -4.27 -32.32 18.24
N GLU A 89 -3.52 -32.11 19.32
CA GLU A 89 -3.05 -33.18 20.23
C GLU A 89 -4.16 -33.61 21.18
#